data_AF-A0A3M1QDU7-F1
#
_entry.id   AF-A0A3M1QDU7-F1
#
_cell.length_a   1.000
_cell.length_b   1.000
_cell.length_c   1.000
_cell.angle_alpha   90.00
_cell.angle_beta   90.00
_cell.angle_gamma   90.00
#
_symmetry.space_group_name_H-M   'P 1'
#
loop_
_entity.id
_entity.type
_entity.pdbx_description
1 polymer ?
#
loop_
_entity_poly.entity_id
_entity_poly.type
_entity_poly.pdbx_seq_one_letter_code
_entity_poly.pdbx_strand_id
1 'polypeptide(L)'
;MYSLLGKFAKIYPIMIVMGVMIVVIAFIIGIINANNAAEYFALDKVTRETTRMDLMQDIQSTLIWMPTFKFLGLGMIMGGIIMALRVIMDNLRGLGYEALPRHHHDKIPNPPGFWPLMPMFMMLGMVIFIVALIVGIVTAGDASDLFANPAPVIDAGVTADGVNLIPTIQSIHQTEAWLVPFKFFGISTMFLSITLGLYTIVWILNRQTEVLDAVFAEEKARARVAGD
;
A
#
# COMPACT_ATOMS: atom_id res chain seq x y z
N MET A 1 19.44 -14.41 4.95
CA MET A 1 18.28 -13.49 4.87
C MET A 1 18.51 -12.30 3.92
N TYR A 2 19.66 -11.61 3.96
CA TYR A 2 19.94 -10.45 3.10
C TYR A 2 19.99 -10.73 1.58
N SER A 3 20.52 -11.88 1.15
CA SER A 3 20.63 -12.21 -0.29
C SER A 3 19.29 -12.58 -0.95
N LEU A 4 18.33 -13.12 -0.18
CA LEU A 4 16.99 -13.44 -0.67
C LEU A 4 16.16 -12.17 -0.89
N LEU A 5 16.18 -11.26 0.09
CA LEU A 5 15.46 -9.98 -0.01
C LEU A 5 15.90 -9.12 -1.20
N GLY A 6 17.18 -9.17 -1.60
CA GLY A 6 17.67 -8.48 -2.81
C GLY A 6 17.16 -9.10 -4.12
N LYS A 7 16.97 -10.42 -4.17
CA LYS A 7 16.36 -11.10 -5.34
C LYS A 7 14.87 -10.77 -5.45
N PHE A 8 14.15 -10.74 -4.33
CA PHE A 8 12.73 -10.38 -4.29
C PHE A 8 12.49 -8.90 -4.64
N ALA A 9 13.42 -8.00 -4.32
CA ALA A 9 13.30 -6.59 -4.66
C ALA A 9 13.17 -6.33 -6.17
N LYS A 10 13.73 -7.20 -7.02
CA LYS A 10 13.63 -7.09 -8.49
C LYS A 10 12.21 -7.34 -9.04
N ILE A 11 11.29 -7.82 -8.20
CA ILE A 11 9.87 -8.04 -8.54
C ILE A 11 9.08 -6.72 -8.50
N TYR A 12 9.71 -5.60 -8.09
CA TYR A 12 9.06 -4.29 -8.01
C TYR A 12 8.23 -3.89 -9.24
N PRO A 13 8.63 -4.14 -10.51
CA PRO A 13 7.83 -3.72 -11.65
C PRO A 13 6.48 -4.43 -11.70
N ILE A 14 6.47 -5.73 -11.40
CA ILE A 14 5.26 -6.55 -11.37
C ILE A 14 4.31 -6.03 -10.30
N MET A 15 4.82 -5.72 -9.11
CA MET A 15 3.98 -5.23 -8.02
C MET A 15 3.36 -3.86 -8.31
N ILE A 16 4.12 -2.96 -8.97
CA ILE A 16 3.57 -1.68 -9.44
C ILE A 16 2.47 -1.92 -10.46
N VAL A 17 2.70 -2.76 -11.47
CA VAL A 17 1.72 -3.08 -12.51
C VAL A 17 0.45 -3.68 -11.89
N MET A 18 0.57 -4.65 -10.98
CA MET A 18 -0.57 -5.23 -10.28
C MET A 18 -1.34 -4.18 -9.47
N GLY A 19 -0.64 -3.30 -8.75
CA GLY A 19 -1.26 -2.21 -8.01
C GLY A 19 -2.02 -1.23 -8.89
N VAL A 20 -1.44 -0.82 -10.02
CA VAL A 20 -2.11 0.03 -11.02
C VAL A 20 -3.34 -0.66 -11.60
N MET A 21 -3.23 -1.94 -11.96
CA MET A 21 -4.36 -2.72 -12.47
C MET A 21 -5.52 -2.77 -11.46
N ILE A 22 -5.24 -2.97 -10.17
CA ILE A 22 -6.27 -2.92 -9.13
C ILE A 22 -6.95 -1.56 -9.07
N VAL A 23 -6.19 -0.46 -9.09
CA VAL A 23 -6.77 0.89 -9.04
C VAL A 23 -7.63 1.17 -10.27
N VAL A 24 -7.20 0.73 -11.46
CA VAL A 24 -7.98 0.85 -12.71
C VAL A 24 -9.27 0.03 -12.63
N ILE A 25 -9.21 -1.22 -12.16
CA ILE A 25 -10.41 -2.06 -11.97
C ILE A 25 -11.36 -1.39 -10.98
N ALA A 26 -10.86 -0.89 -9.85
CA ALA A 26 -11.68 -0.20 -8.86
C ALA A 26 -12.31 1.10 -9.41
N PHE A 27 -11.64 1.77 -10.34
CA PHE A 27 -12.19 2.93 -11.04
C PHE A 27 -13.34 2.53 -11.97
N ILE A 28 -13.17 1.46 -12.76
CA ILE A 28 -14.22 0.92 -13.65
C ILE A 28 -15.44 0.47 -12.84
N ILE A 29 -15.24 -0.29 -11.76
CA ILE A 29 -16.34 -0.72 -10.87
C ILE A 29 -17.02 0.51 -10.26
N GLY A 30 -16.27 1.56 -9.91
CA GLY A 30 -16.82 2.82 -9.44
C GLY A 30 -17.78 3.49 -10.43
N ILE A 31 -17.45 3.46 -11.73
CA ILE A 31 -18.33 3.98 -12.79
C ILE A 31 -19.61 3.14 -12.89
N ILE A 32 -19.47 1.82 -12.89
CA ILE A 32 -20.63 0.90 -12.93
C ILE A 32 -21.54 1.17 -11.73
N ASN A 33 -20.96 1.29 -10.53
CA ASN A 33 -21.72 1.57 -9.31
C ASN A 33 -22.43 2.92 -9.35
N ALA A 34 -21.79 3.94 -9.94
CA ALA A 34 -22.40 5.26 -10.12
C ALA A 34 -23.59 5.20 -11.09
N ASN A 35 -23.51 4.40 -12.15
CA ASN A 35 -24.64 4.17 -13.07
C ASN A 35 -25.78 3.43 -12.38
N ASN A 36 -25.48 2.38 -11.60
CA ASN A 36 -26.49 1.67 -10.80
C ASN A 36 -27.19 2.62 -9.82
N ALA A 37 -26.43 3.51 -9.16
CA ALA A 37 -26.99 4.53 -8.29
C ALA A 37 -27.88 5.52 -9.07
N ALA A 38 -27.45 5.96 -10.25
CA ALA A 38 -28.27 6.85 -11.09
C ALA A 38 -29.59 6.19 -11.50
N GLU A 39 -29.57 4.92 -11.90
CA GLU A 39 -30.79 4.14 -12.21
C GLU A 39 -31.69 3.99 -10.98
N TYR A 40 -31.11 3.67 -9.82
CA TYR A 40 -31.87 3.50 -8.57
C TYR A 40 -32.55 4.79 -8.14
N PHE A 41 -31.84 5.93 -8.22
CA PHE A 41 -32.36 7.23 -7.80
C PHE A 41 -33.17 7.97 -8.87
N ALA A 42 -33.22 7.48 -10.12
CA ALA A 42 -34.13 7.98 -11.15
C ALA A 42 -35.59 7.57 -10.90
N LEU A 43 -35.80 6.52 -10.11
CA LEU A 43 -37.12 6.03 -9.71
C LEU A 43 -37.65 6.81 -8.50
N ASP A 44 -38.97 6.90 -8.37
CA ASP A 44 -39.60 7.41 -7.16
C ASP A 44 -39.33 6.47 -5.97
N LYS A 45 -39.45 7.01 -4.76
CA LYS A 45 -39.08 6.31 -3.53
C LYS A 45 -39.83 4.98 -3.37
N VAL A 46 -41.12 4.96 -3.69
CA VAL A 46 -41.95 3.76 -3.48
C VAL A 46 -41.53 2.68 -4.45
N THR A 47 -41.36 3.01 -5.73
CA THR A 47 -40.95 2.04 -6.75
C THR A 47 -39.57 1.45 -6.47
N ARG A 48 -38.57 2.27 -6.12
CA ARG A 48 -37.20 1.75 -5.91
C ARG A 48 -37.07 0.85 -4.68
N GLU A 49 -37.76 1.19 -3.58
CA GLU A 49 -37.71 0.44 -2.31
C GLU A 49 -38.54 -0.84 -2.34
N THR A 50 -39.32 -1.06 -3.40
CA THR A 50 -40.13 -2.27 -3.58
C THR A 50 -39.67 -3.15 -4.75
N THR A 51 -39.08 -2.57 -5.79
CA THR A 51 -38.78 -3.30 -7.04
C THR A 51 -37.31 -3.36 -7.42
N ARG A 52 -36.45 -2.48 -6.88
CA ARG A 52 -35.02 -2.39 -7.23
C ARG A 52 -34.07 -2.52 -6.03
N MET A 53 -34.43 -3.36 -5.07
CA MET A 53 -33.60 -3.61 -3.88
C MET A 53 -32.29 -4.33 -4.22
N ASP A 54 -32.26 -5.06 -5.34
CA ASP A 54 -31.06 -5.62 -5.95
C ASP A 54 -29.99 -4.55 -6.20
N LEU A 55 -30.38 -3.41 -6.79
CA LEU A 55 -29.45 -2.30 -7.02
C LEU A 55 -28.96 -1.70 -5.71
N MET A 56 -29.85 -1.52 -4.72
CA MET A 56 -29.45 -0.96 -3.42
C MET A 56 -28.42 -1.84 -2.71
N GLN A 57 -28.65 -3.15 -2.72
CA GLN A 57 -27.74 -4.16 -2.21
C GLN A 57 -26.36 -4.05 -2.88
N ASP A 58 -26.32 -4.04 -4.22
CA ASP A 58 -25.09 -3.92 -4.98
C ASP A 58 -24.36 -2.60 -4.70
N ILE A 59 -25.10 -1.49 -4.62
CA ILE A 59 -24.55 -0.16 -4.35
C ILE A 59 -23.87 -0.11 -2.99
N GLN A 60 -24.57 -0.52 -1.94
CA GLN A 60 -24.07 -0.42 -0.57
C GLN A 60 -22.93 -1.39 -0.31
N SER A 61 -23.05 -2.63 -0.78
CA SER A 61 -21.98 -3.62 -0.71
C SER A 61 -20.70 -3.08 -1.37
N THR A 62 -20.84 -2.54 -2.58
CA THR A 62 -19.74 -1.97 -3.37
C THR A 62 -19.07 -0.77 -2.69
N LEU A 63 -19.84 0.10 -2.02
CA LEU A 63 -19.30 1.25 -1.28
C LEU A 63 -18.41 0.85 -0.09
N ILE A 64 -18.64 -0.32 0.51
CA ILE A 64 -17.94 -0.78 1.71
C ILE A 64 -16.58 -1.43 1.37
N TRP A 65 -16.56 -2.39 0.44
CA TRP A 65 -15.31 -3.11 0.13
C TRP A 65 -14.41 -2.38 -0.87
N MET A 66 -14.97 -1.56 -1.78
CA MET A 66 -14.18 -0.91 -2.83
C MET A 66 -13.07 0.00 -2.28
N PRO A 67 -13.29 0.82 -1.23
CA PRO A 67 -12.22 1.62 -0.65
C PRO A 67 -11.03 0.75 -0.22
N THR A 68 -11.26 -0.35 0.49
CA THR A 68 -10.16 -1.21 0.99
C THR A 68 -9.41 -1.88 -0.16
N PHE A 69 -10.11 -2.26 -1.23
CA PHE A 69 -9.49 -2.76 -2.46
C PHE A 69 -8.60 -1.71 -3.15
N LYS A 70 -9.03 -0.45 -3.22
CA LYS A 70 -8.21 0.66 -3.72
C LYS A 70 -6.94 0.85 -2.88
N PHE A 71 -7.05 0.80 -1.55
CA PHE A 71 -5.89 0.90 -0.67
C PHE A 71 -4.90 -0.25 -0.84
N LEU A 72 -5.37 -1.48 -1.10
CA LEU A 72 -4.47 -2.59 -1.46
C LEU A 72 -3.70 -2.30 -2.74
N GLY A 73 -4.38 -1.78 -3.78
CA GLY A 73 -3.74 -1.37 -5.04
C GLY A 73 -2.67 -0.30 -4.81
N LEU A 74 -3.00 0.75 -4.06
CA LEU A 74 -2.06 1.80 -3.67
C LEU A 74 -0.90 1.25 -2.84
N GLY A 75 -1.18 0.33 -1.91
CA GLY A 75 -0.17 -0.35 -1.11
C GLY A 75 0.83 -1.12 -1.97
N MET A 76 0.37 -1.85 -2.98
CA MET A 76 1.25 -2.56 -3.91
C MET A 76 2.11 -1.60 -4.74
N ILE A 77 1.56 -0.47 -5.20
CA ILE A 77 2.34 0.57 -5.89
C ILE A 77 3.43 1.12 -4.97
N MET A 78 3.08 1.51 -3.74
CA MET A 78 4.02 2.04 -2.76
C MET A 78 5.09 1.00 -2.38
N GLY A 79 4.70 -0.26 -2.18
CA GLY A 79 5.64 -1.34 -1.92
C GLY A 79 6.60 -1.54 -3.09
N GLY A 80 6.11 -1.37 -4.32
CA GLY A 80 6.91 -1.46 -5.53
C GLY A 80 7.95 -0.35 -5.55
N ILE A 81 7.54 0.87 -5.21
CA ILE A 81 8.47 2.00 -5.04
C ILE A 81 9.53 1.68 -3.98
N ILE A 82 9.15 1.16 -2.81
CA ILE A 82 10.09 0.80 -1.74
C ILE A 82 11.09 -0.26 -2.20
N MET A 83 10.64 -1.28 -2.92
CA MET A 83 11.52 -2.29 -3.50
C MET A 83 12.44 -1.71 -4.58
N ALA A 84 11.95 -0.78 -5.41
CA ALA A 84 12.77 -0.08 -6.40
C ALA A 84 13.87 0.76 -5.71
N LEU A 85 13.54 1.49 -4.64
CA LEU A 85 14.51 2.21 -3.82
C LEU A 85 15.60 1.26 -3.30
N ARG A 86 15.23 0.05 -2.89
CA ARG A 86 16.21 -0.96 -2.48
C ARG A 86 17.16 -1.37 -3.59
N VAL A 87 16.63 -1.65 -4.78
CA VAL A 87 17.47 -1.98 -5.94
C VAL A 87 18.41 -0.83 -6.28
N ILE A 88 17.93 0.42 -6.21
CA ILE A 88 18.76 1.62 -6.41
C ILE A 88 19.89 1.65 -5.37
N MET A 89 19.58 1.45 -4.10
CA MET A 89 20.59 1.44 -3.04
C MET A 89 21.65 0.35 -3.24
N ASP A 90 21.26 -0.87 -3.60
CA ASP A 90 22.18 -1.96 -3.87
C ASP A 90 23.09 -1.65 -5.08
N ASN A 91 22.53 -1.04 -6.13
CA ASN A 91 23.29 -0.61 -7.32
C ASN A 91 24.28 0.53 -6.99
N LEU A 92 23.87 1.53 -6.21
CA LEU A 92 24.74 2.64 -5.79
C LEU A 92 25.93 2.13 -4.98
N ARG A 93 25.71 1.15 -4.10
CA ARG A 93 26.80 0.50 -3.38
C ARG A 93 27.74 -0.25 -4.34
N GLY A 94 27.19 -0.96 -5.32
CA GLY A 94 27.95 -1.61 -6.40
C GLY A 94 28.87 -0.64 -7.14
N LEU A 95 28.35 0.53 -7.55
CA LEU A 95 29.14 1.56 -8.21
C LEU A 95 30.30 2.08 -7.36
N GLY A 96 30.13 2.15 -6.03
CA GLY A 96 31.22 2.49 -5.11
C GLY A 96 32.36 1.47 -5.13
N TYR A 97 32.06 0.17 -5.29
CA TYR A 97 33.09 -0.88 -5.46
C TYR A 97 33.83 -0.78 -6.80
N GLU A 98 33.14 -0.34 -7.86
CA GLU A 98 33.75 -0.16 -9.17
C GLU A 98 34.61 1.10 -9.25
N ALA A 99 34.23 2.16 -8.55
CA ALA A 99 34.94 3.44 -8.54
C ALA A 99 36.23 3.40 -7.70
N LEU A 100 36.31 2.53 -6.69
CA LEU A 100 37.47 2.44 -5.80
C LEU A 100 38.46 1.35 -6.26
N PRO A 101 39.78 1.60 -6.19
CA PRO A 101 40.79 0.57 -6.33
C PRO A 101 40.54 -0.58 -5.34
N ARG A 102 40.82 -1.82 -5.76
CA ARG A 102 40.55 -3.04 -4.95
C ARG A 102 41.12 -3.02 -3.53
N HIS A 103 42.21 -2.29 -3.32
CA HIS A 103 42.87 -2.16 -2.02
C HIS A 103 42.23 -1.11 -1.09
N HIS A 104 41.18 -0.41 -1.55
CA HIS A 104 40.39 0.56 -0.79
C HIS A 104 38.92 0.15 -0.65
N HIS A 105 38.57 -1.09 -1.01
CA HIS A 105 37.21 -1.62 -0.89
C HIS A 105 36.73 -1.75 0.56
N ASP A 106 37.65 -1.81 1.51
CA ASP A 106 37.41 -1.77 2.95
C ASP A 106 36.86 -0.42 3.43
N LYS A 107 37.15 0.66 2.69
CA LYS A 107 36.67 2.02 3.01
C LYS A 107 35.22 2.25 2.59
N ILE A 108 34.55 1.30 1.92
CA ILE A 108 33.17 1.48 1.47
C ILE A 108 32.21 1.49 2.67
N PRO A 109 31.38 2.54 2.81
CA PRO A 109 30.49 2.68 3.96
C PRO A 109 29.46 1.54 4.02
N ASN A 110 29.32 0.93 5.20
CA ASN A 110 28.19 0.05 5.49
C ASN A 110 26.91 0.88 5.61
N PRO A 111 25.74 0.38 5.15
CA PRO A 111 24.49 1.10 5.27
C PRO A 111 24.15 1.41 6.74
N PRO A 112 23.36 2.47 6.99
CA PRO A 112 23.02 2.87 8.35
C PRO A 112 22.22 1.76 9.06
N GLY A 113 22.37 1.67 10.39
CA GLY A 113 21.82 0.56 11.18
C GLY A 113 20.30 0.37 11.12
N PHE A 114 19.54 1.41 10.76
CA PHE A 114 18.08 1.34 10.58
C PHE A 114 17.64 0.89 9.17
N TRP A 115 18.56 0.64 8.24
CA TRP A 115 18.24 0.09 6.90
C TRP A 115 17.25 -1.09 6.92
N PRO A 116 17.36 -2.07 7.84
CA PRO A 116 16.46 -3.21 7.88
C PRO A 116 15.01 -2.84 8.22
N LEU A 117 14.75 -1.65 8.80
CA LEU A 117 13.40 -1.17 9.13
C LEU A 117 12.59 -0.88 7.87
N MET A 118 13.22 -0.46 6.77
CA MET A 118 12.53 -0.15 5.52
C MET A 118 11.63 -1.31 5.03
N PRO A 119 12.14 -2.53 4.77
CA PRO A 119 11.29 -3.64 4.35
C PRO A 119 10.30 -4.09 5.44
N MET A 120 10.61 -3.90 6.72
CA MET A 120 9.68 -4.25 7.81
C MET A 120 8.44 -3.36 7.81
N PHE A 121 8.62 -2.03 7.71
CA PHE A 121 7.49 -1.10 7.62
C PHE A 121 6.67 -1.29 6.34
N MET A 122 7.33 -1.64 5.24
CA MET A 122 6.64 -2.01 4.00
C MET A 122 5.74 -3.23 4.20
N MET A 123 6.27 -4.31 4.77
CA MET A 123 5.49 -5.52 5.03
C MET A 123 4.33 -5.26 5.99
N LEU A 124 4.56 -4.46 7.03
CA LEU A 124 3.51 -4.07 7.96
C LEU A 124 2.36 -3.34 7.25
N GLY A 125 2.68 -2.34 6.41
CA GLY A 125 1.68 -1.63 5.62
C GLY A 125 0.90 -2.56 4.70
N MET A 126 1.58 -3.47 3.99
CA MET A 126 0.94 -4.46 3.13
C MET A 126 0.01 -5.40 3.89
N VAL A 127 0.43 -5.91 5.05
CA VAL A 127 -0.42 -6.77 5.89
C VAL A 127 -1.66 -6.01 6.36
N ILE A 128 -1.50 -4.75 6.76
CA ILE A 128 -2.63 -3.89 7.15
C ILE A 128 -3.64 -3.77 6.00
N PHE A 129 -3.19 -3.54 4.77
CA PHE A 129 -4.11 -3.45 3.63
C PHE A 129 -4.81 -4.77 3.30
N ILE A 130 -4.11 -5.90 3.43
CA ILE A 130 -4.72 -7.23 3.23
C ILE A 130 -5.79 -7.49 4.29
N VAL A 131 -5.49 -7.24 5.57
CA VAL A 131 -6.46 -7.39 6.66
C VAL A 131 -7.65 -6.46 6.45
N ALA A 132 -7.39 -5.20 6.07
CA ALA A 132 -8.45 -4.24 5.79
C ALA A 132 -9.35 -4.68 4.62
N LEU A 133 -8.79 -5.32 3.59
CA LEU A 133 -9.57 -5.86 2.49
C LEU A 133 -10.44 -7.04 2.94
N ILE A 134 -9.88 -8.00 3.70
CA ILE A 134 -10.63 -9.15 4.22
C ILE A 134 -11.82 -8.67 5.04
N VAL A 135 -11.58 -7.76 5.98
CA VAL A 135 -12.63 -7.16 6.81
C VAL A 135 -13.67 -6.44 5.94
N GLY A 136 -13.22 -5.62 4.98
CA GLY A 136 -14.13 -4.93 4.06
C GLY A 136 -15.01 -5.86 3.23
N ILE A 137 -14.50 -7.01 2.78
CA ILE A 137 -15.27 -8.01 2.04
C ILE A 137 -16.33 -8.67 2.95
N VAL A 138 -15.96 -9.03 4.17
CA VAL A 138 -16.91 -9.62 5.13
C VAL A 138 -18.03 -8.64 5.45
N THR A 139 -17.70 -7.39 5.77
CA THR A 139 -18.69 -6.34 6.06
C THR A 139 -19.55 -5.99 4.84
N ALA A 140 -19.02 -6.14 3.63
CA ALA A 140 -19.81 -5.96 2.41
C ALA A 140 -20.82 -7.10 2.19
N GLY A 141 -20.55 -8.31 2.69
CA GLY A 141 -21.52 -9.40 2.79
C GLY A 141 -22.64 -9.06 3.76
N ASP A 142 -22.29 -8.63 4.97
CA ASP A 142 -23.25 -8.20 5.99
C ASP A 142 -24.16 -7.07 5.48
N ALA A 143 -23.59 -6.10 4.76
CA ALA A 143 -24.34 -5.01 4.18
C ALA A 143 -25.24 -5.47 3.02
N SER A 144 -24.75 -6.41 2.20
CA SER A 144 -25.55 -7.00 1.13
C SER A 144 -26.81 -7.65 1.71
N ASP A 145 -26.67 -8.45 2.76
CA ASP A 145 -27.80 -9.11 3.43
C ASP A 145 -28.73 -8.10 4.14
N LEU A 146 -28.17 -7.04 4.72
CA LEU A 146 -28.95 -5.98 5.35
C LEU A 146 -29.81 -5.22 4.33
N PHE A 147 -29.20 -4.76 3.24
CA PHE A 147 -29.86 -3.96 2.20
C PHE A 147 -30.72 -4.77 1.22
N ALA A 148 -30.74 -6.09 1.36
CA ALA A 148 -31.78 -6.95 0.81
C ALA A 148 -33.13 -6.82 1.53
N ASN A 149 -33.24 -5.96 2.55
CA ASN A 149 -34.49 -5.64 3.24
C ASN A 149 -34.99 -4.22 2.89
N PRO A 150 -36.32 -3.97 2.85
CA PRO A 150 -36.86 -2.64 2.63
C PRO A 150 -36.45 -1.67 3.75
N ALA A 151 -36.30 -0.38 3.44
CA ALA A 151 -35.89 0.63 4.42
C ALA A 151 -36.72 0.63 5.73
N PRO A 152 -38.07 0.50 5.71
CA PRO A 152 -38.85 0.42 6.95
C PRO A 152 -38.50 -0.76 7.84
N VAL A 153 -38.05 -1.88 7.26
CA VAL A 153 -37.63 -3.09 8.00
C VAL A 153 -36.26 -2.88 8.63
N ILE A 154 -35.34 -2.24 7.92
CA ILE A 154 -34.03 -1.86 8.44
C ILE A 154 -34.19 -0.88 9.60
N ASP A 155 -35.03 0.14 9.44
CA ASP A 155 -35.31 1.17 10.45
C ASP A 155 -35.98 0.58 11.70
N ALA A 156 -36.85 -0.43 11.52
CA ALA A 156 -37.46 -1.17 12.63
C ALA A 156 -36.46 -2.08 13.36
N GLY A 157 -35.32 -2.41 12.73
CA GLY A 157 -34.29 -3.28 13.29
C GLY A 157 -34.67 -4.75 13.37
N VAL A 158 -35.81 -5.15 12.80
CA VAL A 158 -36.31 -6.53 12.84
C VAL A 158 -37.09 -6.86 11.57
N THR A 159 -36.88 -8.05 11.01
CA THR A 159 -37.64 -8.54 9.84
C THR A 159 -39.04 -9.01 10.23
N ALA A 160 -39.92 -9.19 9.24
CA ALA A 160 -41.25 -9.77 9.44
C ALA A 160 -41.19 -11.18 10.06
N ASP A 161 -40.10 -11.92 9.80
CA ASP A 161 -39.83 -13.25 10.36
C ASP A 161 -39.19 -13.21 11.75
N GLY A 162 -39.05 -12.03 12.35
CA GLY A 162 -38.47 -11.83 13.69
C GLY A 162 -36.94 -11.85 13.73
N VAL A 163 -36.26 -11.79 12.59
CA VAL A 163 -34.78 -11.73 12.54
C VAL A 163 -34.31 -10.36 12.99
N ASN A 164 -33.48 -10.32 14.03
CA ASN A 164 -32.93 -9.08 14.57
C ASN A 164 -31.78 -8.56 13.67
N LEU A 165 -31.96 -7.39 13.07
CA LEU A 165 -31.00 -6.74 12.17
C LEU A 165 -30.05 -5.77 12.91
N ILE A 166 -30.37 -5.40 14.16
CA ILE A 166 -29.56 -4.45 14.94
C ILE A 166 -28.10 -4.90 15.10
N PRO A 167 -27.79 -6.19 15.38
CA PRO A 167 -26.40 -6.64 15.46
C PRO A 167 -25.61 -6.42 14.16
N THR A 168 -26.24 -6.64 13.00
CA THR A 168 -25.62 -6.42 11.68
C THR A 168 -25.35 -4.95 11.44
N ILE A 169 -26.32 -4.08 11.72
CA ILE A 169 -26.17 -2.62 11.61
C ILE A 169 -25.04 -2.11 12.51
N GLN A 170 -24.99 -2.60 13.75
CA GLN A 170 -23.93 -2.27 14.71
C GLN A 170 -22.56 -2.73 14.21
N SER A 171 -22.45 -3.96 13.70
CA SER A 171 -21.21 -4.53 13.15
C SER A 171 -20.66 -3.69 12.00
N ILE A 172 -21.52 -3.28 11.05
CA ILE A 172 -21.13 -2.46 9.90
C ILE A 172 -20.57 -1.11 10.37
N HIS A 173 -21.33 -0.37 11.19
CA HIS A 173 -20.90 0.96 11.64
C HIS A 173 -19.67 0.91 12.55
N GLN A 174 -19.58 -0.08 13.44
CA GLN A 174 -18.39 -0.28 14.26
C GLN A 174 -17.18 -0.53 13.36
N THR A 175 -17.34 -1.37 12.34
CA THR A 175 -16.24 -1.70 11.42
C THR A 175 -15.78 -0.48 10.62
N GLU A 176 -16.71 0.28 10.04
CA GLU A 176 -16.39 1.51 9.31
C GLU A 176 -15.60 2.51 10.16
N ALA A 177 -15.96 2.65 11.44
CA ALA A 177 -15.35 3.61 12.36
C ALA A 177 -13.85 3.35 12.59
N TRP A 178 -13.42 2.10 12.77
CA TRP A 178 -12.01 1.77 13.01
C TRP A 178 -11.24 1.41 11.73
N LEU A 179 -11.93 0.93 10.69
CA LEU A 179 -11.30 0.51 9.44
C LEU A 179 -10.68 1.70 8.70
N VAL A 180 -11.30 2.88 8.78
CA VAL A 180 -10.74 4.12 8.21
C VAL A 180 -9.37 4.45 8.80
N PRO A 181 -9.21 4.71 10.11
CA PRO A 181 -7.91 5.00 10.70
C PRO A 181 -6.91 3.85 10.53
N PHE A 182 -7.36 2.59 10.53
CA PHE A 182 -6.49 1.44 10.28
C PHE A 182 -5.83 1.47 8.89
N LYS A 183 -6.58 1.81 7.84
CA LYS A 183 -6.02 1.98 6.47
C LYS A 183 -5.02 3.13 6.41
N PHE A 184 -5.30 4.25 7.08
CA PHE A 184 -4.37 5.37 7.14
C PHE A 184 -3.10 5.06 7.93
N PHE A 185 -3.20 4.21 8.96
CA PHE A 185 -2.02 3.67 9.63
C PHE A 185 -1.18 2.82 8.67
N GLY A 186 -1.80 1.99 7.84
CA GLY A 186 -1.13 1.25 6.77
C GLY A 186 -0.41 2.15 5.77
N ILE A 187 -1.03 3.26 5.34
CA ILE A 187 -0.37 4.26 4.48
C ILE A 187 0.84 4.89 5.17
N SER A 188 0.69 5.24 6.44
CA SER A 188 1.72 5.93 7.21
C SER A 188 2.99 5.09 7.33
N THR A 189 2.85 3.77 7.54
CA THR A 189 4.00 2.85 7.59
C THR A 189 4.69 2.73 6.22
N MET A 190 3.94 2.77 5.11
CA MET A 190 4.51 2.78 3.76
C MET A 190 5.28 4.07 3.49
N PHE A 191 4.74 5.25 3.84
CA PHE A 191 5.48 6.51 3.71
C PHE A 191 6.72 6.58 4.59
N LEU A 192 6.65 6.03 5.81
CA LEU A 192 7.81 5.91 6.67
C LEU A 192 8.90 5.05 6.02
N SER A 193 8.51 3.92 5.43
CA SER A 193 9.44 3.06 4.68
C SER A 193 10.11 3.81 3.51
N ILE A 194 9.33 4.54 2.71
CA ILE A 194 9.87 5.36 1.60
C ILE A 194 10.87 6.40 2.13
N THR A 195 10.51 7.11 3.19
CA THR A 195 11.37 8.13 3.82
C THR A 195 12.68 7.52 4.29
N LEU A 196 12.65 6.34 4.94
CA LEU A 196 13.84 5.63 5.36
C LEU A 196 14.70 5.19 4.17
N GLY A 197 14.09 4.71 3.09
CA GLY A 197 14.80 4.35 1.86
C GLY A 197 15.51 5.54 1.23
N LEU A 198 14.82 6.67 1.06
CA LEU A 198 15.39 7.91 0.51
C LEU A 198 16.51 8.46 1.40
N TYR A 199 16.30 8.52 2.71
CA TYR A 199 17.34 8.93 3.65
C TYR A 199 18.59 8.07 3.50
N THR A 200 18.40 6.75 3.36
CA THR A 200 19.51 5.83 3.24
C THR A 200 20.29 6.00 1.93
N ILE A 201 19.60 6.28 0.82
CA ILE A 201 20.24 6.64 -0.45
C ILE A 201 21.13 7.88 -0.27
N VAL A 202 20.59 8.95 0.29
CA VAL A 202 21.33 10.21 0.52
C VAL A 202 22.55 9.95 1.41
N TRP A 203 22.39 9.15 2.46
CA TRP A 203 23.49 8.79 3.36
C TRP A 203 24.59 8.02 2.64
N ILE A 204 24.25 7.03 1.81
CA ILE A 204 25.21 6.23 1.05
C ILE A 204 25.99 7.13 0.08
N LEU A 205 25.29 8.00 -0.65
CA LEU A 205 25.93 8.90 -1.61
C LEU A 205 26.91 9.86 -0.93
N ASN A 206 26.49 10.55 0.13
CA ASN A 206 27.37 11.48 0.84
C ASN A 206 28.64 10.80 1.36
N ARG A 207 28.48 9.60 1.93
CA ARG A 207 29.63 8.84 2.45
C ARG A 207 30.53 8.29 1.35
N GLN A 208 29.97 7.87 0.21
CA GLN A 208 30.77 7.45 -0.93
C GLN A 208 31.58 8.62 -1.51
N THR A 209 31.00 9.82 -1.58
CA THR A 209 31.72 11.03 -2.01
C THR A 209 32.89 11.35 -1.09
N GLU A 210 32.67 11.37 0.23
CA GLU A 210 33.75 11.60 1.23
C GLU A 210 34.91 10.60 1.07
N VAL A 211 34.59 9.32 0.87
CA VAL A 211 35.59 8.26 0.71
C VAL A 211 36.36 8.42 -0.60
N LEU A 212 35.68 8.73 -1.70
CA LEU A 212 36.31 8.96 -3.00
C LEU A 212 37.26 10.16 -2.94
N ASP A 213 36.83 11.28 -2.36
CA ASP A 213 37.66 12.48 -2.22
C ASP A 213 38.92 12.21 -1.39
N ALA A 214 38.78 11.47 -0.28
CA ALA A 214 39.90 11.08 0.57
C ALA A 214 40.89 10.15 -0.15
N VAL A 215 40.38 9.18 -0.90
CA VAL A 215 41.22 8.22 -1.66
C VAL A 215 41.96 8.93 -2.80
N PHE A 216 41.29 9.78 -3.58
CA PHE A 216 41.94 10.53 -4.66
C PHE A 216 42.98 11.53 -4.12
N ALA A 217 42.74 12.15 -2.97
CA ALA A 217 43.73 12.99 -2.31
C ALA A 217 44.97 12.18 -1.88
N GLU A 218 44.76 10.98 -1.33
CA GLU A 218 45.82 10.06 -0.92
C GLU A 218 46.68 9.60 -2.12
N GLU A 219 46.04 9.18 -3.21
CA GLU A 219 46.73 8.76 -4.44
C GLU A 219 47.53 9.89 -5.08
N LYS A 220 46.96 11.10 -5.13
CA LYS A 220 47.67 12.28 -5.66
C LYS A 220 48.88 12.65 -4.82
N ALA A 221 48.79 12.50 -3.48
CA ALA A 221 49.93 12.72 -2.60
C ALA A 221 51.03 11.67 -2.85
N ARG A 222 50.67 10.38 -2.99
CA ARG A 222 51.64 9.31 -3.31
C ARG A 222 52.32 9.51 -4.65
N ALA A 223 51.58 9.91 -5.67
CA ALA A 223 52.13 10.15 -7.01
C ALA A 223 53.15 11.30 -7.04
N ARG A 224 52.98 12.32 -6.19
CA ARG A 224 53.95 13.42 -6.04
C ARG A 224 55.25 12.95 -5.39
N VAL A 225 55.15 12.11 -4.36
CA VAL A 225 56.34 11.58 -3.65
C VAL A 225 57.13 10.58 -4.50
N ALA A 226 56.47 9.85 -5.40
CA ALA A 226 57.14 8.88 -6.28
C ALA A 226 57.78 9.48 -7.55
N GLY A 227 57.52 10.76 -7.82
CA GLY A 227 58.05 11.49 -8.98
C GLY A 227 59.30 12.33 -8.71
N ASP A 228 59.68 12.46 -7.44
CA ASP A 228 60.97 13.02 -6.96
C ASP A 228 61.98 11.88 -6.72
#